data_AF-A0A9Q1E1U4-F1
#
_entry.id   AF-A0A9Q1E1U4-F1
#
_cell.length_a   1.000
_cell.length_b   1.000
_cell.length_c   1.000
_cell.angle_alpha   90.00
_cell.angle_beta   90.00
_cell.angle_gamma   90.00
#
_symmetry.space_group_name_H-M   'P 1'
#
loop_
_entity.id
_entity.type
_entity.pdbx_description
1 polymer ?
#
loop_
_entity_poly.entity_id
_entity_poly.type
_entity_poly.pdbx_seq_one_letter_code
_entity_poly.pdbx_strand_id
1 'polypeptide(L)'
;MLLSFLSCFCTSLFLYVRGAKLPEPEVKIEVLHKPFLCQRKSKYGDMLLVHYEGLLESNGTMFHSSRTNGENPVWFTLGNREVIKGWDKGLQNMCAGERRKLTVPPTLAYGKEGKGKIPPDSTLIFDIEVMEIRNGPRSHESFQEMDLNDDWKLSKDEVKEYLRKEFEKHGYSANDTHHEEMVEDIFKNEDEDEDGYISAREFTFQHDEL
;
A
#
# COMPACT_ATOMS: atom_id res chain seq x y z
N MET A 1 67.97 -6.56 -45.95
CA MET A 1 66.55 -6.93 -46.11
C MET A 1 66.15 -7.73 -44.89
N LEU A 2 65.49 -7.11 -43.91
CA LEU A 2 64.65 -7.75 -42.87
C LEU A 2 64.12 -6.64 -41.95
N LEU A 3 62.96 -6.12 -42.36
CA LEU A 3 62.04 -5.36 -41.51
C LEU A 3 61.37 -6.35 -40.56
N SER A 4 61.20 -6.01 -39.29
CA SER A 4 60.29 -6.72 -38.40
C SER A 4 59.62 -5.73 -37.47
N PHE A 5 58.30 -5.84 -37.44
CA PHE A 5 57.33 -4.83 -37.07
C PHE A 5 57.23 -4.64 -35.56
N LEU A 6 57.23 -3.37 -35.12
CA LEU A 6 56.83 -2.99 -33.76
C LEU A 6 55.30 -3.03 -33.68
N SER A 7 54.74 -4.13 -33.17
CA SER A 7 53.32 -4.25 -32.86
C SER A 7 53.04 -3.53 -31.54
N CYS A 8 52.47 -2.33 -31.63
CA CYS A 8 51.93 -1.59 -30.49
C CYS A 8 50.60 -2.24 -30.09
N PHE A 9 50.63 -3.17 -29.13
CA PHE A 9 49.43 -3.68 -28.47
C PHE A 9 48.86 -2.58 -27.58
N CYS A 10 47.96 -1.77 -28.15
CA CYS A 10 47.11 -0.86 -27.42
C CYS A 10 46.09 -1.71 -26.66
N THR A 11 46.45 -2.15 -25.44
CA THR A 11 45.50 -2.80 -24.54
C THR A 11 44.47 -1.76 -24.12
N SER A 12 43.35 -1.77 -24.83
CA SER A 12 42.10 -1.12 -24.42
C SER A 12 41.77 -1.58 -23.00
N LEU A 13 42.02 -0.70 -22.03
CA LEU A 13 41.54 -0.86 -20.67
C LEU A 13 40.03 -0.62 -20.72
N PHE A 14 39.24 -1.68 -20.95
CA PHE A 14 37.81 -1.65 -20.69
C PHE A 14 37.63 -1.42 -19.19
N LEU A 15 37.49 -0.15 -18.81
CA LEU A 15 37.04 0.24 -17.48
C LEU A 15 35.64 -0.32 -17.30
N TYR A 16 35.56 -1.45 -16.60
CA TYR A 16 34.31 -2.03 -16.15
C TYR A 16 33.73 -1.08 -15.10
N VAL A 17 32.94 -0.11 -15.55
CA VAL A 17 32.17 0.75 -14.64
C VAL A 17 31.14 -0.16 -13.97
N ARG A 18 31.44 -0.62 -12.75
CA ARG A 18 30.41 -1.16 -11.86
C ARG A 18 29.47 0.00 -11.55
N GLY A 19 28.31 0.03 -12.20
CA GLY A 19 27.23 0.93 -11.83
C GLY A 19 26.87 0.70 -10.37
N ALA A 20 27.18 1.66 -9.51
CA ALA A 20 26.68 1.65 -8.14
C ALA A 20 25.17 1.89 -8.21
N LYS A 21 24.37 0.90 -7.79
CA LYS A 21 22.91 1.06 -7.68
C LYS A 21 22.66 2.17 -6.66
N LEU A 22 21.95 3.23 -7.07
CA LEU A 22 21.54 4.30 -6.15
C LEU A 22 20.72 3.69 -5.01
N PRO A 23 20.86 4.18 -3.76
CA PRO A 23 20.05 3.70 -2.66
C PRO A 23 18.57 3.92 -2.99
N GLU A 24 17.75 2.93 -2.71
CA GLU A 24 16.32 3.04 -2.93
C GLU A 24 15.73 4.12 -2.01
N PRO A 25 14.72 4.88 -2.47
CA PRO A 25 14.11 5.90 -1.64
C PRO A 25 13.45 5.24 -0.43
N GLU A 26 13.71 5.78 0.76
CA GLU A 26 13.16 5.29 2.02
C GLU A 26 12.36 6.39 2.73
N VAL A 27 11.36 5.97 3.50
CA VAL A 27 10.60 6.86 4.39
C VAL A 27 11.38 7.02 5.68
N LYS A 28 11.60 8.27 6.12
CA LYS A 28 12.11 8.49 7.47
C LYS A 28 10.96 8.37 8.47
N ILE A 29 11.10 7.48 9.45
CA ILE A 29 10.08 7.19 10.46
C ILE A 29 10.57 7.68 11.82
N GLU A 30 9.79 8.54 12.46
CA GLU A 30 10.03 9.02 13.82
C GLU A 30 8.82 8.65 14.71
N VAL A 31 9.03 7.87 15.76
CA VAL A 31 7.96 7.51 16.71
C VAL A 31 7.81 8.63 17.72
N LEU A 32 6.67 9.32 17.70
CA LEU A 32 6.38 10.45 18.59
C LEU A 32 5.75 10.01 19.90
N HIS A 33 4.88 9.00 19.86
CA HIS A 33 4.21 8.44 21.02
C HIS A 33 3.97 6.95 20.82
N LYS A 34 4.12 6.15 21.88
CA LYS A 34 3.75 4.74 21.93
C LYS A 34 2.86 4.46 23.14
N PRO A 35 1.79 3.68 22.97
CA PRO A 35 0.97 3.24 24.10
C PRO A 35 1.79 2.35 25.04
N PHE A 36 1.42 2.32 26.32
CA PHE A 36 2.06 1.47 27.32
C PHE A 36 1.90 -0.03 27.02
N LEU A 37 0.72 -0.43 26.53
CA LEU A 37 0.42 -1.79 26.10
C LEU A 37 0.16 -1.82 24.59
N CYS A 38 0.74 -2.82 23.92
CA CYS A 38 0.53 -3.08 22.51
C CYS A 38 0.16 -4.56 22.34
N GLN A 39 -1.14 -4.84 22.25
CA GLN A 39 -1.65 -6.21 22.08
C GLN A 39 -1.56 -6.69 20.63
N ARG A 40 -1.72 -5.77 19.68
CA ARG A 40 -1.68 -6.02 18.24
C ARG A 40 -0.83 -4.96 17.55
N LYS A 41 -0.06 -5.39 16.56
CA LYS A 41 0.67 -4.52 15.64
C LYS A 41 0.06 -4.60 14.25
N SER A 42 0.05 -3.47 13.55
CA SER A 42 -0.38 -3.39 12.16
C SER A 42 0.54 -4.22 11.27
N LYS A 43 -0.08 -4.99 10.38
CA LYS A 43 0.57 -5.70 9.28
C LYS A 43 -0.15 -5.39 7.97
N TYR A 44 0.49 -5.69 6.85
CA TYR A 44 -0.18 -5.56 5.56
C TYR A 44 -1.48 -6.38 5.53
N GLY A 45 -2.51 -5.82 4.88
CA GLY A 45 -3.87 -6.33 4.87
C GLY A 45 -4.72 -5.88 6.07
N ASP A 46 -4.15 -5.28 7.11
CA ASP A 46 -4.95 -4.67 8.19
C ASP A 46 -5.63 -3.38 7.71
N MET A 47 -6.83 -3.14 8.20
CA MET A 47 -7.49 -1.84 8.11
C MET A 47 -7.05 -0.96 9.28
N LEU A 48 -6.60 0.25 8.99
CA LEU A 48 -6.17 1.22 9.99
C LEU A 48 -7.10 2.44 9.98
N LEU A 49 -7.65 2.78 11.15
CA LEU A 49 -8.31 4.06 11.37
C LEU A 49 -7.25 5.05 11.81
N VAL A 50 -7.02 6.12 11.05
CA VAL A 50 -5.97 7.08 11.37
C VAL A 50 -6.47 8.50 11.43
N HIS A 51 -5.93 9.23 12.40
CA HIS A 51 -5.84 10.69 12.29
C HIS A 51 -4.49 11.07 11.71
N TYR A 52 -4.48 12.05 10.82
CA TYR A 52 -3.27 12.60 10.23
C TYR A 52 -3.34 14.09 9.96
N GLU A 53 -2.15 14.68 9.85
CA GLU A 53 -1.87 16.00 9.29
C GLU A 53 -0.77 15.85 8.24
N GLY A 54 -0.93 16.50 7.09
CA GLY A 54 0.02 16.48 5.99
C GLY A 54 0.55 17.88 5.68
N LEU A 55 1.88 18.03 5.67
CA LEU A 55 2.58 19.29 5.43
C LEU A 55 3.62 19.14 4.32
N LEU A 56 3.85 20.23 3.58
CA LEU A 56 4.99 20.33 2.67
C LEU A 56 6.28 20.56 3.47
N GLU A 57 7.31 19.74 3.25
CA GLU A 57 8.60 19.91 3.94
C GLU A 57 9.23 21.27 3.64
N SER A 58 9.10 21.75 2.40
CA SER A 58 9.77 22.96 1.90
C SER A 58 9.39 24.26 2.63
N ASN A 59 8.15 24.36 3.12
CA ASN A 59 7.63 25.59 3.72
C ASN A 59 6.72 25.36 4.94
N GLY A 60 6.50 24.11 5.35
CA GLY A 60 5.62 23.77 6.48
C GLY A 60 4.13 24.02 6.23
N THR A 61 3.72 24.31 5.00
CA THR A 61 2.31 24.54 4.67
C THR A 61 1.53 23.24 4.78
N MET A 62 0.50 23.22 5.62
CA MET A 62 -0.43 22.11 5.72
C MET A 62 -1.32 22.05 4.48
N PHE A 63 -1.34 20.89 3.80
CA PHE A 63 -2.19 20.67 2.62
C PHE A 63 -3.46 19.87 2.95
N HIS A 64 -3.45 19.08 4.03
CA HIS A 64 -4.59 18.25 4.46
C HIS A 64 -4.53 17.93 5.96
N SER A 65 -5.67 17.83 6.65
CA SER A 65 -5.74 17.35 8.04
C SER A 65 -7.11 16.78 8.38
N SER A 66 -7.12 15.53 8.87
CA SER A 66 -8.31 14.87 9.41
C SER A 66 -8.77 15.41 10.78
N ARG A 67 -8.06 16.40 11.35
CA ARG A 67 -8.35 16.98 12.67
C ARG A 67 -9.02 18.35 12.57
N THR A 68 -9.07 18.92 11.36
CA THR A 68 -9.64 20.26 11.13
C THR A 68 -11.04 20.19 10.53
N ASN A 69 -11.91 21.13 10.92
CA ASN A 69 -13.19 21.42 10.25
C ASN A 69 -14.11 20.22 9.95
N GLY A 70 -14.54 19.48 10.99
CA GLY A 70 -15.58 18.46 10.84
C GLY A 70 -15.17 17.21 10.05
N GLU A 71 -13.90 17.10 9.67
CA GLU A 71 -13.33 15.86 9.15
C GLU A 71 -13.16 14.82 10.27
N ASN A 72 -13.34 13.56 9.91
CA ASN A 72 -13.23 12.41 10.80
C ASN A 72 -11.96 11.62 10.49
N PRO A 73 -11.43 10.81 11.42
CA PRO A 73 -10.36 9.90 11.09
C PRO A 73 -10.80 8.95 9.96
N VAL A 74 -9.83 8.54 9.14
CA VAL A 74 -10.08 7.82 7.90
C VAL A 74 -9.63 6.37 8.02
N TRP A 75 -10.42 5.47 7.44
CA TRP A 75 -10.03 4.08 7.24
C TRP A 75 -9.26 3.94 5.93
N PHE A 76 -8.23 3.09 5.94
CA PHE A 76 -7.59 2.57 4.73
C PHE A 76 -6.99 1.19 5.01
N THR A 77 -6.72 0.43 3.96
CA THR A 77 -6.07 -0.88 4.03
C THR A 77 -4.57 -0.77 3.81
N LEU A 78 -3.78 -1.22 4.78
CA LEU A 78 -2.32 -1.13 4.74
C LEU A 78 -1.74 -2.10 3.69
N GLY A 79 -0.88 -1.61 2.79
CA GLY A 79 -0.14 -2.45 1.85
C GLY A 79 -0.88 -2.75 0.54
N ASN A 80 -2.04 -2.14 0.30
CA ASN A 80 -2.81 -2.32 -0.94
C ASN A 80 -2.77 -1.11 -1.88
N ARG A 81 -1.81 -0.18 -1.71
CA ARG A 81 -1.68 1.03 -2.54
C ARG A 81 -2.95 1.91 -2.59
N GLU A 82 -3.85 1.77 -1.61
CA GLU A 82 -5.01 2.64 -1.41
C GLU A 82 -4.58 4.07 -1.04
N VAL A 83 -3.40 4.17 -0.42
CA VAL A 83 -2.71 5.40 -0.06
C VAL A 83 -1.32 5.44 -0.71
N ILE A 84 -0.57 6.54 -0.49
CA ILE A 84 0.78 6.68 -1.04
C ILE A 84 1.71 5.58 -0.50
N LYS A 85 2.68 5.13 -1.33
CA LYS A 85 3.66 4.08 -0.97
C LYS A 85 4.40 4.36 0.34
N GLY A 86 4.60 5.64 0.67
CA GLY A 86 5.24 6.05 1.91
C GLY A 86 4.45 5.70 3.18
N TRP A 87 3.11 5.69 3.10
CA TRP A 87 2.26 5.26 4.21
C TRP A 87 2.33 3.75 4.39
N ASP A 88 2.25 2.99 3.29
CA ASP A 88 2.37 1.52 3.32
C ASP A 88 3.69 1.05 3.98
N LYS A 89 4.80 1.76 3.70
CA LYS A 89 6.09 1.50 4.35
C LYS A 89 6.16 2.04 5.79
N GLY A 90 5.62 3.24 6.03
CA GLY A 90 5.78 3.97 7.29
C GLY A 90 4.89 3.50 8.44
N LEU A 91 3.77 2.85 8.14
CA LEU A 91 2.71 2.52 9.11
C LEU A 91 2.65 1.04 9.49
N GLN A 92 3.62 0.23 9.05
CA GLN A 92 3.79 -1.13 9.53
C GLN A 92 4.26 -1.16 10.99
N ASN A 93 3.92 -2.24 11.69
CA ASN A 93 4.34 -2.51 13.06
C ASN A 93 3.95 -1.40 14.05
N MET A 94 2.83 -0.72 13.82
CA MET A 94 2.23 0.27 14.72
C MET A 94 1.21 -0.35 15.64
N CYS A 95 1.10 0.18 16.85
CA CYS A 95 0.04 -0.16 17.79
C CYS A 95 -1.11 0.85 17.70
N ALA A 96 -2.34 0.45 18.06
CA ALA A 96 -3.41 1.41 18.29
C ALA A 96 -3.01 2.38 19.44
N GLY A 97 -3.20 3.68 19.22
CA GLY A 97 -2.69 4.78 20.05
C GLY A 97 -1.25 5.21 19.75
N GLU A 98 -0.53 4.56 18.83
CA GLU A 98 0.81 4.99 18.41
C GLU A 98 0.73 6.18 17.46
N ARG A 99 1.62 7.17 17.65
CA ARG A 99 1.75 8.35 16.78
C ARG A 99 3.15 8.42 16.19
N ARG A 100 3.24 8.62 14.88
CA ARG A 100 4.49 8.73 14.12
C ARG A 100 4.52 9.98 13.27
N LYS A 101 5.73 10.48 13.06
CA LYS A 101 6.05 11.42 11.99
C LYS A 101 6.75 10.69 10.87
N LEU A 102 6.25 10.85 9.65
CA LEU A 102 6.84 10.31 8.44
C LEU A 102 7.38 11.46 7.58
N THR A 103 8.64 11.39 7.15
CA THR A 103 9.15 12.21 6.04
C THR A 103 9.20 11.34 4.79
N VAL A 104 8.36 11.64 3.82
CA VAL A 104 8.13 10.84 2.62
C VAL A 104 8.71 11.56 1.40
N PRO A 105 9.74 10.99 0.75
CA PRO A 105 10.29 11.58 -0.47
C PRO A 105 9.28 11.50 -1.63
N PRO A 106 9.42 12.35 -2.67
CA PRO A 106 8.44 12.45 -3.75
C PRO A 106 8.19 11.13 -4.48
N THR A 107 9.22 10.30 -4.65
CA THR A 107 9.12 8.97 -5.29
C THR A 107 8.23 7.98 -4.54
N LEU A 108 8.00 8.20 -3.25
CA LEU A 108 7.07 7.42 -2.41
C LEU A 108 5.77 8.19 -2.09
N ALA A 109 5.59 9.37 -2.67
CA ALA A 109 4.42 10.24 -2.54
C ALA A 109 3.74 10.45 -3.90
N TYR A 110 3.67 11.69 -4.39
CA TYR A 110 3.00 12.07 -5.64
C TYR A 110 3.96 12.35 -6.81
N GLY A 111 5.25 12.04 -6.65
CA GLY A 111 6.24 12.08 -7.72
C GLY A 111 6.39 13.44 -8.41
N LYS A 112 6.77 13.38 -9.69
CA LYS A 112 7.01 14.55 -10.55
C LYS A 112 5.74 15.29 -10.96
N GLU A 113 4.59 14.68 -10.78
CA GLU A 113 3.30 15.27 -11.19
C GLU A 113 2.70 16.11 -10.07
N GLY A 114 2.93 15.72 -8.81
CA GLY A 114 2.24 16.32 -7.68
C GLY A 114 0.75 15.97 -7.67
N LYS A 115 -0.04 16.65 -6.82
CA LYS A 115 -1.50 16.46 -6.76
C LYS A 115 -2.18 17.63 -6.05
N GLY A 116 -3.10 18.32 -6.74
CA GLY A 116 -3.90 19.40 -6.15
C GLY A 116 -3.02 20.51 -5.54
N LYS A 117 -3.01 20.64 -4.20
CA LYS A 117 -2.19 21.61 -3.46
C LYS A 117 -0.72 21.21 -3.31
N ILE A 118 -0.35 20.00 -3.74
CA ILE A 118 1.00 19.44 -3.59
C ILE A 118 1.76 19.63 -4.90
N PRO A 119 2.82 20.46 -4.93
CA PRO A 119 3.63 20.65 -6.13
C PRO A 119 4.37 19.37 -6.57
N PRO A 120 4.80 19.30 -7.85
CA PRO A 120 5.80 18.35 -8.31
C PRO A 120 7.00 18.19 -7.39
N ASP A 121 7.52 16.97 -7.29
CA ASP A 121 8.76 16.62 -6.59
C ASP A 121 8.80 17.07 -5.11
N SER A 122 7.62 17.16 -4.47
CA SER A 122 7.51 17.56 -3.07
C SER A 122 7.81 16.40 -2.10
N THR A 123 8.74 16.63 -1.17
CA THR A 123 8.84 15.85 0.07
C THR A 123 7.73 16.25 1.03
N LEU A 124 7.05 15.25 1.61
CA LEU A 124 5.93 15.46 2.51
C LEU A 124 6.28 15.05 3.93
N ILE A 125 5.78 15.81 4.89
CA ILE A 125 5.81 15.44 6.31
C ILE A 125 4.39 15.08 6.72
N PHE A 126 4.22 13.89 7.27
CA PHE A 126 2.98 13.47 7.88
C PHE A 126 3.16 13.28 9.37
N ASP A 127 2.17 13.72 10.14
CA ASP A 127 1.99 13.33 11.54
C ASP A 127 0.74 12.45 11.62
N ILE A 128 0.90 11.20 12.01
CA ILE A 128 -0.13 10.16 11.90
C ILE A 128 -0.29 9.45 13.24
N GLU A 129 -1.52 9.29 13.69
CA GLU A 129 -1.93 8.54 14.86
C GLU A 129 -2.86 7.40 14.44
N VAL A 130 -2.51 6.17 14.79
CA VAL A 130 -3.39 5.01 14.57
C VAL A 130 -4.36 4.93 15.73
N MET A 131 -5.65 5.07 15.44
CA MET A 131 -6.73 5.03 16.42
C MET A 131 -7.19 3.59 16.66
N GLU A 132 -7.32 2.80 15.58
CA GLU A 132 -7.85 1.44 15.63
C GLU A 132 -7.20 0.57 14.53
N ILE A 133 -7.07 -0.73 14.80
CA ILE A 133 -6.58 -1.74 13.85
C ILE A 133 -7.63 -2.84 13.75
N ARG A 134 -8.12 -3.08 12.53
CA ARG A 134 -9.04 -4.18 12.21
C ARG A 134 -8.39 -5.14 11.22
N ASN A 135 -8.90 -6.37 11.20
CA ASN A 135 -8.64 -7.26 10.07
C ASN A 135 -9.24 -6.61 8.83
N GLY A 136 -8.44 -6.43 7.78
CA GLY A 136 -8.97 -5.95 6.53
C GLY A 136 -9.68 -7.08 5.77
N PRO A 137 -10.34 -6.72 4.66
CA PRO A 137 -11.20 -7.63 3.89
C PRO A 137 -10.44 -8.81 3.28
N ARG A 138 -9.11 -8.76 3.20
CA ARG A 138 -8.24 -9.83 2.70
C ARG A 138 -7.50 -10.62 3.79
N SER A 139 -8.08 -10.70 4.99
CA SER A 139 -7.51 -11.52 6.07
C SER A 139 -7.90 -12.99 5.94
N HIS A 140 -7.12 -13.91 6.52
CA HIS A 140 -7.49 -15.33 6.58
C HIS A 140 -8.86 -15.55 7.24
N GLU A 141 -9.22 -14.74 8.24
CA GLU A 141 -10.54 -14.77 8.87
C GLU A 141 -11.62 -14.34 7.86
N SER A 142 -11.38 -13.27 7.09
CA SER A 142 -12.31 -12.83 6.04
C SER A 142 -12.47 -13.88 4.94
N PHE A 143 -11.38 -14.56 4.57
CA PHE A 143 -11.44 -15.67 3.62
C PHE A 143 -12.36 -16.77 4.13
N GLN A 144 -12.20 -17.20 5.39
CA GLN A 144 -13.05 -18.22 6.02
C GLN A 144 -14.51 -17.77 6.15
N GLU A 145 -14.77 -16.48 6.35
CA GLU A 145 -16.14 -15.95 6.36
C GLU A 145 -16.80 -16.00 4.97
N MET A 146 -16.01 -15.92 3.90
CA MET A 146 -16.48 -15.95 2.51
C MET A 146 -16.58 -17.35 1.93
N ASP A 147 -15.68 -18.26 2.29
CA ASP A 147 -15.69 -19.66 1.89
C ASP A 147 -16.81 -20.40 2.63
N LEU A 148 -18.01 -20.38 2.06
CA LEU A 148 -19.21 -20.92 2.69
C LEU A 148 -19.25 -22.45 2.67
N ASN A 149 -18.41 -23.06 1.84
CA ASN A 149 -18.42 -24.49 1.60
C ASN A 149 -17.12 -25.21 2.09
N ASP A 150 -16.18 -24.45 2.65
CA ASP A 150 -14.90 -24.90 3.22
C ASP A 150 -13.98 -25.63 2.21
N ASP A 151 -14.04 -25.31 0.91
CA ASP A 151 -13.20 -25.92 -0.13
C ASP A 151 -11.89 -25.17 -0.42
N TRP A 152 -11.57 -24.15 0.38
CA TRP A 152 -10.34 -23.35 0.33
C TRP A 152 -10.17 -22.53 -0.94
N LYS A 153 -11.29 -22.19 -1.60
CA LYS A 153 -11.34 -21.29 -2.74
C LYS A 153 -12.66 -20.53 -2.75
N LEU A 154 -12.67 -19.34 -3.35
CA LEU A 154 -13.86 -18.50 -3.43
C LEU A 154 -14.46 -18.59 -4.82
N SER A 155 -15.71 -19.02 -4.89
CA SER A 155 -16.53 -18.92 -6.09
C SER A 155 -17.13 -17.53 -6.27
N LYS A 156 -17.53 -17.19 -7.50
CA LYS A 156 -18.22 -15.92 -7.78
C LYS A 156 -19.47 -15.72 -6.92
N ASP A 157 -20.20 -16.80 -6.64
CA ASP A 157 -21.43 -16.75 -5.83
C ASP A 157 -21.13 -16.43 -4.36
N GLU A 158 -20.04 -16.97 -3.81
CA GLU A 158 -19.58 -16.68 -2.44
C GLU A 158 -19.15 -15.22 -2.29
N VAL A 159 -18.35 -14.72 -3.25
CA VAL A 159 -17.93 -13.30 -3.26
C VAL A 159 -19.14 -12.38 -3.43
N LYS A 160 -20.09 -12.73 -4.32
CA LYS A 160 -21.33 -11.98 -4.51
C LYS A 160 -22.16 -11.91 -3.24
N GLU A 161 -22.33 -13.03 -2.54
CA GLU A 161 -23.10 -13.11 -1.32
C GLU A 161 -22.44 -12.31 -0.17
N TYR A 162 -21.11 -12.34 -0.08
CA TYR A 162 -20.36 -11.52 0.87
C TYR A 162 -20.54 -10.02 0.60
N LEU A 163 -20.35 -9.57 -0.65
CA LEU A 163 -20.55 -8.18 -1.04
C LEU A 163 -21.98 -7.71 -0.74
N ARG A 164 -22.98 -8.53 -1.08
CA ARG A 164 -24.39 -8.23 -0.77
C ARG A 164 -24.60 -7.97 0.73
N LYS A 165 -24.09 -8.87 1.60
CA LYS A 165 -24.20 -8.73 3.06
C LYS A 165 -23.50 -7.47 3.58
N GLU A 166 -22.29 -7.17 3.08
CA GLU A 166 -21.56 -5.99 3.51
C GLU A 166 -22.24 -4.69 3.07
N PHE A 167 -22.84 -4.63 1.87
CA PHE A 167 -23.59 -3.47 1.40
C PHE A 167 -24.88 -3.25 2.22
N GLU A 168 -25.63 -4.32 2.51
CA GLU A 168 -26.84 -4.26 3.35
C GLU A 168 -26.52 -3.76 4.77
N LYS A 169 -25.42 -4.25 5.35
CA LYS A 169 -24.93 -3.82 6.67
C LYS A 169 -24.60 -2.32 6.73
N HIS A 170 -24.14 -1.74 5.63
CA HIS A 170 -23.84 -0.32 5.51
C HIS A 170 -25.00 0.53 4.97
N GLY A 171 -26.19 -0.07 4.78
CA GLY A 171 -27.42 0.64 4.40
C GLY A 171 -27.57 0.93 2.91
N TYR A 172 -26.81 0.25 2.05
CA TYR A 172 -26.97 0.31 0.60
C TYR A 172 -27.99 -0.72 0.08
N SER A 173 -28.65 -0.43 -1.03
CA SER A 173 -29.65 -1.33 -1.64
C SER A 173 -28.98 -2.47 -2.42
N ALA A 174 -29.32 -3.72 -2.09
CA ALA A 174 -28.78 -4.92 -2.73
C ALA A 174 -29.17 -5.11 -4.20
N ASN A 175 -30.19 -4.40 -4.70
CA ASN A 175 -30.75 -4.56 -6.05
C ASN A 175 -29.95 -3.86 -7.17
N ASP A 176 -28.63 -3.73 -7.01
CA ASP A 176 -27.80 -3.01 -7.96
C ASP A 176 -27.04 -3.95 -8.89
N THR A 177 -27.20 -3.77 -10.22
CA THR A 177 -26.41 -4.43 -11.27
C THR A 177 -24.91 -4.23 -11.08
N HIS A 178 -24.50 -3.18 -10.36
CA HIS A 178 -23.11 -2.90 -10.04
C HIS A 178 -22.43 -4.03 -9.24
N HIS A 179 -23.14 -4.85 -8.47
CA HIS A 179 -22.52 -5.94 -7.73
C HIS A 179 -21.97 -7.03 -8.65
N GLU A 180 -22.65 -7.32 -9.76
CA GLU A 180 -22.19 -8.32 -10.72
C GLU A 180 -20.94 -7.83 -11.45
N GLU A 181 -20.93 -6.56 -11.87
CA GLU A 181 -19.76 -5.93 -12.48
C GLU A 181 -18.55 -5.91 -11.52
N MET A 182 -18.77 -5.61 -10.24
CA MET A 182 -17.73 -5.66 -9.22
C MET A 182 -17.16 -7.07 -9.03
N VAL A 183 -17.99 -8.10 -8.99
CA VAL A 183 -17.53 -9.49 -8.86
C VAL A 183 -16.69 -9.88 -10.08
N GLU A 184 -17.13 -9.54 -11.30
CA GLU A 184 -16.35 -9.83 -12.51
C GLU A 184 -15.00 -9.12 -12.52
N ASP A 185 -14.96 -7.84 -12.12
CA ASP A 185 -13.71 -7.09 -12.02
C ASP A 185 -12.77 -7.66 -10.94
N ILE A 186 -13.30 -8.17 -9.83
CA ILE A 186 -12.51 -8.86 -8.80
C ILE A 186 -11.85 -10.10 -9.40
N PHE A 187 -12.63 -11.01 -10.00
CA PHE A 187 -12.09 -12.26 -10.55
C PHE A 187 -11.09 -11.99 -11.66
N LYS A 188 -11.36 -11.01 -12.54
CA LYS A 188 -10.43 -10.64 -13.60
C LYS A 188 -9.04 -10.21 -13.10
N ASN A 189 -8.95 -9.65 -11.89
CA ASN A 189 -7.69 -9.16 -11.34
C ASN A 189 -7.03 -10.14 -10.36
N GLU A 190 -7.81 -11.02 -9.73
CA GLU A 190 -7.34 -11.86 -8.62
C GLU A 190 -7.31 -13.37 -8.95
N ASP A 191 -8.05 -13.85 -9.95
CA ASP A 191 -7.96 -15.22 -10.49
C ASP A 191 -6.76 -15.28 -11.46
N GLU A 192 -5.60 -15.68 -10.93
CA GLU A 192 -4.32 -15.64 -11.65
C GLU A 192 -4.16 -16.84 -12.59
N ASP A 193 -4.72 -18.00 -12.22
CA ASP A 193 -4.64 -19.22 -13.01
C ASP A 193 -5.85 -19.45 -13.94
N GLU A 194 -6.81 -18.52 -13.94
CA GLU A 194 -8.02 -18.49 -14.77
C GLU A 194 -8.91 -19.74 -14.59
N ASP A 195 -8.91 -20.34 -13.39
CA ASP A 195 -9.70 -21.54 -13.07
C ASP A 195 -11.16 -21.24 -12.69
N GLY A 196 -11.51 -19.96 -12.56
CA GLY A 196 -12.84 -19.47 -12.21
C GLY A 196 -13.08 -19.38 -10.70
N TYR A 197 -12.04 -19.56 -9.88
CA TYR A 197 -12.05 -19.43 -8.43
C TYR A 197 -10.93 -18.49 -7.96
N ILE A 198 -11.05 -17.99 -6.73
CA ILE A 198 -9.94 -17.30 -6.06
C ILE A 198 -9.48 -18.18 -4.90
N SER A 199 -8.36 -18.85 -5.07
CA SER A 199 -7.78 -19.71 -4.05
C SER A 199 -7.33 -18.91 -2.81
N ALA A 200 -7.18 -19.58 -1.67
CA ALA A 200 -6.59 -18.96 -0.48
C ALA A 200 -5.20 -18.34 -0.74
N ARG A 201 -4.45 -18.88 -1.72
CA ARG A 201 -3.15 -18.35 -2.12
C ARG A 201 -3.29 -17.02 -2.85
N GLU A 202 -4.14 -16.96 -3.88
CA GLU A 202 -4.40 -15.74 -4.65
C GLU A 202 -4.97 -14.64 -3.78
N PHE A 203 -5.91 -15.00 -2.90
CA PHE A 203 -6.53 -14.08 -1.97
C PHE A 203 -5.55 -13.38 -1.01
N THR A 204 -4.49 -14.09 -0.60
CA THR A 204 -3.52 -13.60 0.39
C THR A 204 -2.36 -12.84 -0.27
N PHE A 205 -2.11 -13.04 -1.57
CA PHE A 205 -0.91 -12.51 -2.20
C PHE A 205 -1.01 -10.99 -2.41
N GLN A 206 -0.24 -10.26 -1.60
CA GLN A 206 0.08 -8.86 -1.84
C GLN A 206 0.88 -8.78 -3.13
N HIS A 207 0.57 -7.80 -3.99
CA HIS A 207 1.49 -7.33 -5.01
C HIS A 207 2.76 -6.74 -4.34
N ASP A 208 3.65 -7.63 -3.89
CA ASP A 208 4.99 -7.31 -3.39
C ASP A 208 6.02 -7.22 -4.53
N GLU A 209 5.59 -7.32 -5.79
CA GLU A 209 6.48 -7.20 -6.95
C GLU A 209 6.10 -5.99 -7.81
N LEU A 210 6.83 -4.88 -7.59
CA LEU A 210 7.53 -4.02 -8.58
C LEU A 210 7.88 -2.63 -8.00
#